data_AF-A0A397IX11-F1
#
_entry.id   AF-A0A397IX11-F1
#
_cell.length_a   1.000
_cell.length_b   1.000
_cell.length_c   1.000
_cell.angle_alpha   90.00
_cell.angle_beta   90.00
_cell.angle_gamma   90.00
#
_symmetry.space_group_name_H-M   'P 1'
#
loop_
_entity.id
_entity.type
_entity.pdbx_description
1 polymer ?
#
loop_
_entity_poly.entity_id
_entity_poly.type
_entity_poly.pdbx_seq_one_letter_code
_entity_poly.pdbx_strand_id
1 'polypeptide(L)'
;MAARILSQIVVTGVKIFGNAFVAAYRQAAINAKNAQSSHQNNIRREAATRFSAVDSHMTMDEACKILNVKKNDVDINQVTRNYEHLFKVNDTSSGGSFYVQSKIVAAKERIDEEFPQKDKGEEKS
;
A
#
# COMPACT_ATOMS: atom_id res chain seq x y z
N MET A 1 43.61 -31.14 -0.55
CA MET A 1 42.69 -31.08 0.60
C MET A 1 41.60 -30.02 0.41
N ALA A 2 41.92 -28.77 0.05
CA ALA A 2 40.94 -27.68 -0.09
C ALA A 2 39.86 -27.89 -1.20
N ALA A 3 40.23 -28.46 -2.35
CA ALA A 3 39.29 -28.69 -3.46
C ALA A 3 38.17 -29.69 -3.13
N ARG A 4 38.41 -30.64 -2.21
CA ARG A 4 37.42 -31.63 -1.77
C ARG A 4 36.37 -31.05 -0.80
N ILE A 5 36.76 -30.02 -0.03
CA ILE A 5 35.86 -29.35 0.91
C ILE A 5 34.94 -28.38 0.16
N LEU A 6 35.50 -27.62 -0.81
CA LEU A 6 34.71 -26.74 -1.66
C LEU A 6 33.68 -27.50 -2.51
N SER A 7 34.04 -28.66 -3.06
CA SER A 7 33.09 -29.46 -3.83
C SER A 7 31.95 -30.03 -2.97
N GLN A 8 32.22 -30.39 -1.71
CA GLN A 8 31.19 -30.86 -0.77
C GLN A 8 30.20 -29.75 -0.40
N ILE A 9 30.68 -28.51 -0.20
CA ILE A 9 29.83 -27.36 0.15
C ILE A 9 28.91 -27.01 -1.02
N VAL A 10 29.43 -26.98 -2.24
CA VAL A 10 28.64 -26.66 -3.45
C VAL A 10 27.57 -27.72 -3.72
N VAL A 11 27.93 -29.01 -3.67
CA VAL A 11 26.99 -30.11 -3.93
C VAL A 11 25.88 -30.18 -2.87
N THR A 12 26.19 -29.85 -1.63
CA THR A 12 25.20 -29.83 -0.53
C THR A 12 24.29 -28.60 -0.64
N GLY A 13 24.85 -27.44 -0.99
CA GLY A 13 24.08 -26.21 -1.19
C GLY A 13 23.03 -26.34 -2.30
N VAL A 14 23.39 -26.91 -3.45
CA VAL A 14 22.46 -27.04 -4.59
C VAL A 14 21.27 -27.96 -4.28
N LYS A 15 21.44 -29.02 -3.47
CA LYS A 15 20.33 -29.92 -3.09
C LYS A 15 19.28 -29.23 -2.19
N ILE A 16 19.70 -28.31 -1.32
CA ILE A 16 18.82 -27.64 -0.37
C ILE A 16 18.01 -26.55 -1.08
N PHE A 17 18.65 -25.72 -1.89
CA PHE A 17 17.95 -24.66 -2.62
C PHE A 17 17.10 -25.24 -3.77
N GLY A 18 17.57 -26.28 -4.47
CA GLY A 18 16.83 -26.90 -5.58
C GLY A 18 15.47 -27.49 -5.19
N ASN A 19 15.40 -28.23 -4.07
CA ASN A 19 14.14 -28.83 -3.60
C ASN A 19 13.10 -27.77 -3.19
N ALA A 20 13.54 -26.64 -2.65
CA ALA A 20 12.64 -25.55 -2.25
C ALA A 20 12.02 -24.84 -3.47
N PHE A 21 12.80 -24.59 -4.53
CA PHE A 21 12.27 -24.00 -5.76
C PHE A 21 11.29 -24.92 -6.47
N VAL A 22 11.54 -26.24 -6.52
CA VAL A 22 10.62 -27.22 -7.11
C VAL A 22 9.33 -27.34 -6.31
N ALA A 23 9.43 -27.35 -4.97
CA ALA A 23 8.26 -27.35 -4.10
C ALA A 23 7.40 -26.09 -4.29
N ALA A 24 8.03 -24.91 -4.34
CA ALA A 24 7.35 -23.64 -4.59
C ALA A 24 6.70 -23.58 -5.98
N TYR A 25 7.39 -24.07 -7.02
CA TYR A 25 6.85 -24.12 -8.38
C TYR A 25 5.65 -25.07 -8.49
N ARG A 26 5.75 -26.26 -7.87
CA ARG A 26 4.62 -27.20 -7.79
C ARG A 26 3.45 -26.60 -7.01
N GLN A 27 3.72 -25.87 -5.93
CA GLN A 27 2.69 -25.18 -5.15
C GLN A 27 2.00 -24.08 -5.96
N ALA A 28 2.76 -23.29 -6.73
CA ALA A 28 2.23 -22.26 -7.62
C ALA A 28 1.38 -22.86 -8.75
N ALA A 29 1.83 -23.95 -9.38
CA ALA A 29 1.09 -24.63 -10.44
C ALA A 29 -0.21 -25.30 -9.94
N ILE A 30 -0.20 -25.88 -8.73
CA ILE A 30 -1.40 -26.43 -8.10
C ILE A 30 -2.37 -25.33 -7.69
N ASN A 31 -1.87 -24.21 -7.15
CA ASN A 31 -2.70 -23.06 -6.80
C ASN A 31 -3.32 -22.40 -8.05
N ALA A 32 -2.59 -22.32 -9.17
CA ALA A 32 -3.10 -21.84 -10.44
C ALA A 32 -4.19 -22.77 -11.01
N LYS A 33 -4.01 -24.09 -10.92
CA LYS A 33 -5.02 -25.07 -11.36
C LYS A 33 -6.27 -25.10 -10.47
N ASN A 34 -6.12 -24.92 -9.16
CA ASN A 34 -7.25 -24.89 -8.21
C ASN A 34 -8.00 -23.54 -8.18
N ALA A 35 -7.40 -22.46 -8.70
CA ALA A 35 -8.06 -21.17 -8.83
C ALA A 35 -9.14 -21.15 -9.93
N GLN A 36 -9.12 -22.12 -10.86
CA GLN A 36 -10.09 -22.20 -11.95
C GLN A 36 -11.35 -23.04 -11.63
N SER A 37 -11.37 -23.82 -10.53
CA SER A 37 -12.37 -24.90 -10.39
C SER A 37 -13.10 -25.00 -9.05
N SER A 38 -12.91 -24.11 -8.07
CA SER A 38 -13.62 -24.23 -6.78
C SER A 38 -13.86 -22.90 -6.07
N HIS A 39 -15.03 -22.30 -6.31
CA HIS A 39 -16.09 -21.93 -5.36
C HIS A 39 -15.80 -21.70 -3.85
N GLN A 40 -14.57 -21.40 -3.41
CA GLN A 40 -14.25 -21.04 -2.01
C GLN A 40 -14.27 -19.51 -1.81
N ASN A 41 -15.36 -18.87 -2.21
CA ASN A 41 -15.47 -17.40 -2.39
C ASN A 41 -15.68 -16.59 -1.09
N ASN A 42 -15.60 -17.20 0.10
CA ASN A 42 -15.93 -16.50 1.36
C ASN A 42 -14.80 -16.40 2.40
N ILE A 43 -13.83 -17.31 2.43
CA ILE A 43 -12.74 -17.27 3.44
C ILE A 43 -11.45 -16.61 2.90
N ARG A 44 -11.22 -16.68 1.58
CA ARG A 44 -10.10 -16.00 0.95
C ARG A 44 -10.35 -14.53 0.66
N ARG A 45 -11.60 -14.06 0.67
CA ARG A 45 -11.88 -12.63 0.53
C ARG A 45 -11.35 -11.87 1.74
N GLU A 46 -11.49 -12.39 2.96
CA GLU A 46 -10.99 -11.75 4.18
C GLU A 46 -9.45 -11.82 4.32
N ALA A 47 -8.79 -12.86 3.80
CA ALA A 47 -7.33 -13.00 3.82
C ALA A 47 -6.63 -12.29 2.64
N ALA A 48 -7.24 -12.27 1.45
CA ALA A 48 -6.75 -11.53 0.30
C ALA A 48 -7.07 -10.03 0.41
N THR A 49 -8.12 -9.63 1.14
CA THR A 49 -8.26 -8.23 1.58
C THR A 49 -7.24 -7.90 2.66
N ARG A 50 -6.80 -8.82 3.53
CA ARG A 50 -5.75 -8.48 4.51
C ARG A 50 -4.35 -8.33 3.89
N PHE A 51 -4.02 -9.08 2.85
CA PHE A 51 -2.74 -8.91 2.14
C PHE A 51 -2.78 -7.87 1.01
N SER A 52 -3.98 -7.45 0.57
CA SER A 52 -4.16 -6.30 -0.35
C SER A 52 -4.62 -5.01 0.34
N ALA A 53 -4.98 -5.04 1.63
CA ALA A 53 -5.27 -3.84 2.45
C ALA A 53 -4.06 -3.40 3.29
N VAL A 54 -2.93 -4.10 3.19
CA VAL A 54 -1.64 -3.64 3.73
C VAL A 54 -0.93 -2.72 2.73
N ASP A 55 -1.47 -2.57 1.51
CA ASP A 55 -0.95 -1.70 0.47
C ASP A 55 -1.92 -0.52 0.19
N SER A 56 -1.54 0.65 0.68
CA SER A 56 -1.77 1.95 0.01
C SER A 56 -3.17 2.60 -0.07
N HIS A 57 -4.24 2.12 0.59
CA HIS A 57 -5.47 2.91 0.72
C HIS A 57 -5.63 3.49 2.14
N MET A 58 -5.40 4.81 2.27
CA MET A 58 -5.69 5.55 3.49
C MET A 58 -7.17 5.42 3.85
N THR A 59 -7.47 5.12 5.11
CA THR A 59 -8.87 5.05 5.56
C THR A 59 -9.45 6.45 5.73
N MET A 60 -10.77 6.59 5.62
CA MET A 60 -11.44 7.89 5.87
C MET A 60 -11.18 8.41 7.29
N ASP A 61 -11.09 7.50 8.26
CA ASP A 61 -10.81 7.86 9.65
C ASP A 61 -9.39 8.41 9.84
N GLU A 62 -8.41 7.85 9.13
CA GLU A 62 -7.04 8.35 9.10
C GLU A 62 -6.95 9.68 8.38
N ALA A 63 -7.60 9.81 7.23
CA ALA A 63 -7.62 11.05 6.47
C ALA A 63 -8.21 12.21 7.29
N CYS A 64 -9.34 11.97 7.97
CA CYS A 64 -9.94 12.93 8.88
C CYS A 64 -8.99 13.33 10.02
N LYS A 65 -8.24 12.37 10.59
CA LYS A 65 -7.27 12.66 11.65
C LYS A 65 -6.08 13.46 11.15
N ILE A 66 -5.53 13.12 9.99
CA ILE A 66 -4.39 13.82 9.38
C ILE A 66 -4.75 15.28 9.10
N LEU A 67 -5.95 15.52 8.55
CA LEU A 67 -6.42 16.87 8.21
C LEU A 67 -7.18 17.56 9.35
N ASN A 68 -7.20 16.95 10.55
CA ASN A 68 -7.84 17.47 11.75
C ASN A 68 -9.29 17.92 11.52
N VAL A 69 -10.09 17.06 10.91
CA VAL A 69 -11.52 17.25 10.66
C VAL A 69 -12.34 16.17 11.34
N LYS A 70 -13.60 16.48 11.68
CA LYS A 70 -14.50 15.52 12.32
C LYS A 70 -15.21 14.71 11.25
N LYS A 71 -15.14 13.37 11.34
CA LYS A 71 -15.81 12.45 10.41
C LYS A 71 -17.30 12.73 10.22
N ASN A 72 -17.99 13.10 11.29
CA ASN A 72 -19.45 13.31 11.28
C ASN A 72 -19.87 14.65 10.67
N ASP A 73 -18.93 15.57 10.42
CA ASP A 73 -19.20 16.93 9.99
C ASP A 73 -17.99 17.44 9.18
N VAL A 74 -17.82 16.87 7.98
CA VAL A 74 -16.71 17.20 7.08
C VAL A 74 -17.06 18.47 6.31
N ASP A 75 -16.51 19.60 6.75
CA ASP A 75 -16.56 20.86 6.00
C ASP A 75 -15.38 20.94 5.03
N ILE A 76 -15.66 20.98 3.73
CA ILE A 76 -14.60 20.98 2.71
C ILE A 76 -13.76 22.27 2.76
N ASN A 77 -14.33 23.41 3.18
CA ASN A 77 -13.53 24.63 3.33
C ASN A 77 -12.48 24.47 4.43
N GLN A 78 -12.86 23.80 5.52
CA GLN A 78 -11.94 23.45 6.60
C GLN A 78 -10.88 22.45 6.14
N VAL A 79 -11.27 21.43 5.36
CA VAL A 79 -10.34 20.46 4.74
C VAL A 79 -9.28 21.17 3.90
N THR A 80 -9.68 22.05 2.98
CA THR A 80 -8.77 22.81 2.11
C THR A 80 -7.84 23.71 2.92
N ARG A 81 -8.37 24.46 3.89
CA ARG A 81 -7.57 25.33 4.75
C ARG A 81 -6.53 24.55 5.57
N ASN A 82 -6.93 23.42 6.15
CA ASN A 82 -6.05 22.59 6.95
C ASN A 82 -4.99 21.92 6.08
N TYR A 83 -5.37 21.45 4.88
CA TYR A 83 -4.45 20.92 3.89
C TYR A 83 -3.37 21.93 3.50
N GLU A 84 -3.76 23.15 3.09
CA GLU A 84 -2.81 24.19 2.68
C GLU A 84 -1.83 24.55 3.79
N HIS A 85 -2.34 24.69 5.02
CA HIS A 85 -1.51 24.97 6.17
C HIS A 85 -0.51 23.84 6.45
N LEU A 86 -1.01 22.60 6.58
CA LEU A 86 -0.18 21.43 6.89
C LEU A 86 0.84 21.15 5.78
N PHE A 87 0.45 21.30 4.51
CA PHE A 87 1.35 21.11 3.37
C PHE A 87 2.47 22.16 3.38
N LYS A 88 2.14 23.43 3.64
CA LYS A 88 3.12 24.53 3.68
C LYS A 88 4.11 24.39 4.83
N VAL A 89 3.64 24.06 6.05
CA VAL A 89 4.55 23.92 7.21
C VAL A 89 5.42 22.67 7.14
N ASN A 90 5.03 21.67 6.34
CA ASN A 90 5.81 20.45 6.08
C ASN A 90 6.54 20.48 4.72
N ASP A 91 6.73 21.66 4.14
CA ASP A 91 7.47 21.81 2.88
C ASP A 91 8.90 21.24 3.04
N THR A 92 9.26 20.33 2.15
CA THR A 92 10.58 19.66 2.12
C THR A 92 11.73 20.65 1.93
N SER A 93 11.50 21.75 1.22
CA SER A 93 12.47 22.83 1.00
C SER A 93 12.79 23.58 2.31
N SER A 94 11.87 23.55 3.27
CA SER A 94 12.00 24.20 4.59
C SER A 94 12.39 23.21 5.70
N GLY A 95 12.91 22.04 5.34
CA GLY A 95 13.28 21.00 6.31
C GLY A 95 12.12 20.09 6.76
N GLY A 96 10.96 20.19 6.10
CA GLY A 96 9.84 19.26 6.29
C GLY A 96 10.13 17.85 5.75
N SER A 97 9.31 16.89 6.16
CA SER A 97 9.45 15.49 5.72
C SER A 97 8.61 15.23 4.48
N PHE A 98 9.27 14.72 3.42
CA PHE A 98 8.57 14.27 2.21
C PHE A 98 7.48 13.23 2.53
N TYR A 99 7.76 12.31 3.46
CA TYR A 99 6.79 11.31 3.89
C TYR A 99 5.52 11.94 4.48
N VAL A 100 5.69 12.95 5.35
CA VAL A 100 4.56 13.65 5.97
C VAL A 100 3.77 14.42 4.91
N GLN A 101 4.46 15.10 4.00
CA GLN A 101 3.83 15.80 2.88
C GLN A 101 3.02 14.84 1.99
N SER A 102 3.58 13.68 1.63
CA SER A 102 2.87 12.64 0.87
C SER A 102 1.64 12.12 1.61
N LYS A 103 1.68 11.99 2.95
CA LYS A 103 0.52 11.59 3.75
C LYS A 103 -0.56 12.67 3.80
N ILE A 104 -0.20 13.94 3.83
CA ILE A 104 -1.16 15.06 3.79
C ILE A 104 -1.89 15.07 2.43
N VAL A 105 -1.17 14.87 1.33
CA VAL A 105 -1.76 14.78 -0.03
C VAL A 105 -2.72 13.60 -0.13
N ALA A 106 -2.27 12.41 0.24
CA ALA A 106 -3.10 11.21 0.18
C ALA A 106 -4.35 11.30 1.10
N ALA A 107 -4.27 12.03 2.21
CA ALA A 107 -5.43 12.31 3.06
C ALA A 107 -6.45 13.19 2.37
N LYS A 108 -6.01 14.22 1.64
CA LYS A 108 -6.89 15.10 0.88
C LYS A 108 -7.59 14.32 -0.23
N GLU A 109 -6.82 13.58 -1.04
CA GLU A 109 -7.35 12.72 -2.11
C GLU A 109 -8.42 11.77 -1.59
N ARG A 110 -8.18 11.12 -0.43
CA ARG A 110 -9.15 10.20 0.16
C ARG A 110 -10.46 10.88 0.59
N ILE A 111 -10.41 12.13 1.07
CA ILE A 111 -11.63 12.89 1.42
C ILE A 111 -12.35 13.34 0.14
N ASP A 112 -11.61 13.82 -0.85
CA ASP A 112 -12.14 14.28 -2.14
C ASP A 112 -12.83 13.13 -2.91
N GLU A 113 -12.38 11.87 -2.74
CA GLU A 113 -13.05 10.68 -3.29
C GLU A 113 -14.48 10.46 -2.72
N GLU A 114 -14.72 10.75 -1.44
CA GLU A 114 -16.05 10.61 -0.81
C GLU A 114 -16.93 11.84 -1.05
N PHE A 115 -16.30 13.01 -1.09
CA PHE A 115 -16.95 14.30 -1.29
C PHE A 115 -16.36 14.99 -2.52
N PRO A 116 -16.63 14.48 -3.73
CA PRO A 116 -16.09 15.06 -4.94
C PRO A 116 -16.54 16.51 -5.05
N GLN A 117 -15.64 17.43 -4.74
CA GLN A 117 -15.79 18.80 -5.18
C GLN A 117 -15.68 18.76 -6.70
N LYS A 118 -16.72 19.26 -7.38
CA LYS A 118 -16.53 19.75 -8.75
C LYS A 118 -15.56 20.91 -8.63
N ASP A 119 -14.26 20.64 -8.76
CA ASP A 119 -13.28 21.69 -8.97
C ASP A 119 -13.80 22.52 -10.14
N LYS A 120 -14.26 23.73 -9.81
CA LYS A 120 -14.37 24.79 -10.80
C LYS A 120 -12.94 25.01 -11.24
N GLY A 121 -12.64 24.58 -12.46
CA GLY A 121 -11.46 25.06 -13.15
C GLY A 121 -11.52 26.58 -13.15
N GLU A 122 -10.67 27.20 -12.33
CA GLU A 122 -10.24 28.57 -12.50
C GLU A 122 -8.88 28.46 -13.19
N GLU A 123 -8.88 28.52 -14.53
CA GLU A 123 -8.63 29.78 -15.25
C GLU A 123 -7.43 30.52 -14.64
N LYS A 124 -6.23 30.07 -15.01
CA LYS A 124 -5.16 31.04 -15.28
C LYS A 124 -5.46 31.67 -16.63
N SER A 125 -6.14 32.82 -16.61
CA SER A 125 -5.93 33.88 -17.61
C SER A 125 -4.55 34.52 -17.40
#